data_AF-A0A3R6LQZ9-F1
#
_entry.id   AF-A0A3R6LQZ9-F1
#
_cell.length_a   1.000
_cell.length_b   1.000
_cell.length_c   1.000
_cell.angle_alpha   90.00
_cell.angle_beta   90.00
_cell.angle_gamma   90.00
#
_symmetry.space_group_name_H-M   'P 1'
#
loop_
_entity.id
_entity.type
_entity.pdbx_description
1 polymer ?
#
loop_
_entity_poly.entity_id
_entity_poly.type
_entity_poly.pdbx_seq_one_letter_code
_entity_poly.pdbx_strand_id
1 'polypeptide(L)' 'MENTKYMTLKEFCELTKISTSTAYRLIRNGTLPATKLVGTRHWKIPYSALPNYVPGSIIAKF' A
#
# COMPACT_ATOMS: atom_id res chain seq x y z
N MET A 1 -7.55 -16.56 -13.98
CA MET A 1 -7.96 -16.25 -12.59
C MET A 1 -6.96 -15.23 -12.06
N GLU A 2 -7.32 -13.95 -12.06
CA GLU A 2 -6.44 -12.90 -11.54
C GLU A 2 -6.28 -13.04 -10.03
N ASN A 3 -5.06 -13.36 -9.62
CA ASN A 3 -4.72 -13.57 -8.22
C ASN A 3 -4.49 -12.20 -7.58
N THR A 4 -5.57 -11.47 -7.26
CA THR A 4 -5.49 -10.13 -6.67
C THR A 4 -4.85 -10.24 -5.28
N LYS A 5 -3.53 -10.05 -5.24
CA LYS A 5 -2.78 -10.07 -3.98
C LYS A 5 -3.08 -8.77 -3.24
N TYR A 6 -3.39 -8.90 -1.96
CA TYR A 6 -3.55 -7.79 -1.03
C TYR A 6 -2.45 -7.88 0.02
N MET A 7 -1.99 -6.73 0.49
CA MET A 7 -1.07 -6.59 1.62
C MET A 7 -1.71 -5.73 2.71
N THR A 8 -1.11 -5.80 3.89
CA THR A 8 -1.43 -4.89 4.99
C THR A 8 -0.74 -3.54 4.81
N LEU A 9 -1.25 -2.51 5.49
CA LEU A 9 -0.57 -1.20 5.60
C LEU A 9 0.88 -1.33 6.10
N LYS A 10 1.13 -2.29 7.00
CA LYS A 10 2.47 -2.53 7.55
C LYS A 10 3.42 -3.03 6.47
N GLU A 11 3.01 -4.05 5.72
CA GLU A 11 3.80 -4.57 4.59
C GLU A 11 4.03 -3.49 3.53
N PHE A 12 3.02 -2.68 3.21
CA PHE A 12 3.16 -1.55 2.29
C PHE A 12 4.21 -0.55 2.77
N CYS A 13 4.19 -0.21 4.06
CA CYS A 13 5.16 0.67 4.71
C CYS A 13 6.58 0.09 4.67
N GLU A 14 6.73 -1.23 4.88
CA GLU A 14 8.02 -1.92 4.81
C GLU A 14 8.59 -1.95 3.38
N LEU A 15 7.74 -2.16 2.38
CA LEU A 15 8.14 -2.21 0.97
C LEU A 15 8.46 -0.83 0.39
N THR A 16 7.63 0.17 0.67
CA THR A 16 7.80 1.53 0.13
C THR A 16 8.74 2.41 0.95
N LYS A 17 9.17 1.94 2.14
CA LYS A 17 9.99 2.69 3.11
C LYS A 17 9.37 4.03 3.53
N ILE A 18 8.07 4.22 3.34
CA ILE A 18 7.36 5.41 3.84
C ILE A 18 6.88 5.17 5.26
N SER A 19 6.72 6.22 6.07
CA SER A 19 6.11 6.09 7.38
C SER A 19 4.61 5.74 7.29
N THR A 20 4.10 5.08 8.33
CA THR A 20 2.66 4.81 8.48
C THR A 20 1.81 6.07 8.41
N SER A 21 2.30 7.19 8.94
CA SER A 21 1.64 8.50 8.85
C SER A 21 1.50 9.00 7.41
N THR A 22 2.52 8.82 6.58
CA THR A 22 2.48 9.15 5.15
C THR A 22 1.53 8.22 4.41
N ALA A 23 1.58 6.91 4.69
CA ALA A 23 0.64 5.95 4.11
C ALA A 23 -0.82 6.32 4.42
N TYR A 24 -1.13 6.68 5.67
CA TYR A 24 -2.46 7.16 6.07
C TYR A 24 -2.88 8.43 5.34
N ARG A 25 -1.97 9.40 5.16
CA ARG A 25 -2.25 10.61 4.38
C ARG A 25 -2.60 10.29 2.93
N LEU A 26 -1.88 9.35 2.31
CA LEU A 26 -2.16 8.93 0.93
C LEU A 26 -3.53 8.24 0.80
N ILE A 27 -3.91 7.42 1.78
CA ILE A 27 -5.25 6.82 1.85
C ILE A 27 -6.31 7.90 1.99
N ARG A 28 -6.09 8.85 2.92
CA ARG A 28 -7.03 9.96 3.17
C ARG A 28 -7.17 10.90 1.98
N ASN A 29 -6.09 11.12 1.24
CA ASN A 29 -6.09 11.93 0.02
C ASN A 29 -6.62 11.18 -1.21
N GLY A 30 -6.93 9.88 -1.09
CA GLY A 30 -7.41 9.06 -2.20
C GLY A 30 -6.33 8.65 -3.21
N THR A 31 -5.05 8.95 -2.92
CA THR A 31 -3.90 8.59 -3.77
C THR A 31 -3.54 7.11 -3.62
N LEU A 32 -3.73 6.55 -2.42
CA LEU A 32 -3.47 5.13 -2.16
C LEU A 32 -4.80 4.37 -2.06
N PRO A 33 -5.11 3.46 -3.00
CA PRO A 33 -6.31 2.63 -2.91
C PRO A 33 -6.15 1.64 -1.76
N ALA A 34 -6.76 1.95 -0.61
CA ALA A 34 -6.81 1.05 0.54
C ALA A 34 -8.26 0.73 0.87
N THR A 35 -8.55 -0.57 1.01
CA THR A 35 -9.85 -1.08 1.44
C THR A 35 -9.79 -1.39 2.92
N LYS A 36 -10.60 -0.69 3.72
CA LYS A 36 -10.78 -1.03 5.12
C LYS A 36 -11.55 -2.33 5.24
N LEU A 37 -11.03 -3.29 6.01
CA LEU A 37 -11.73 -4.54 6.26
C LEU A 37 -12.83 -4.27 7.29
N VAL A 38 -14.09 -4.42 6.88
CA VAL A 38 -15.29 -4.19 7.70
C VAL A 38 -15.19 -4.98 9.01
N GLY A 39 -15.46 -4.31 10.13
CA GLY A 39 -15.37 -4.90 11.47
C GLY A 39 -13.95 -4.97 12.07
N THR A 40 -12.91 -4.50 11.37
CA THR A 40 -11.54 -4.46 11.90
C THR A 40 -10.87 -3.09 11.76
N ARG A 41 -9.75 -2.90 12.46
CA ARG A 41 -8.86 -1.73 12.28
C ARG A 41 -7.82 -1.94 11.17
N HIS A 42 -7.95 -3.00 10.39
CA HIS A 42 -6.96 -3.36 9.37
C HIS A 42 -7.36 -2.81 8.01
N TRP A 43 -6.33 -2.36 7.27
CA TRP A 43 -6.44 -1.87 5.91
C TRP A 43 -5.76 -2.86 4.97
N LYS A 44 -6.46 -3.23 3.91
CA LYS A 44 -5.95 -4.04 2.81
C LYS A 44 -5.63 -3.14 1.64
N ILE A 45 -4.41 -3.21 1.16
CA ILE A 45 -3.93 -2.45 0.01
C ILE A 45 -3.65 -3.47 -1.09
N PRO A 46 -4.18 -3.31 -2.30
CA PRO A 46 -3.85 -4.21 -3.40
C PRO A 46 -2.39 -4.00 -3.78
N TYR A 47 -1.68 -5.07 -4.13
CA TYR A 47 -0.29 -4.99 -4.56
C TYR A 47 -0.10 -4.10 -5.80
N SER A 48 -1.14 -3.94 -6.63
CA SER A 48 -1.16 -3.01 -7.76
C SER A 48 -1.02 -1.54 -7.37
N ALA A 49 -1.28 -1.20 -6.10
CA ALA A 49 -1.19 0.15 -5.57
C ALA A 49 0.25 0.60 -5.27
N LEU A 50 1.23 -0.30 -5.30
CA LEU A 50 2.62 0.04 -5.08
C LEU A 50 3.14 0.85 -6.27
N PRO A 51 3.49 2.14 -6.07
CA PRO A 51 4.16 2.89 -7.12
C PRO A 51 5.53 2.25 -7.36
N ASN A 52 5.75 1.72 -8.56
CA ASN A 52 7.02 1.11 -8.98
C ASN A 52 7.45 -0.15 -8.21
N TYR A 53 6.52 -1.09 -7.93
CA TYR A 53 6.95 -2.46 -7.59
C TYR A 53 7.56 -3.14 -8.83
N VAL A 54 8.84 -2.84 -9.07
CA VAL A 54 9.72 -3.63 -9.94
C VAL A 54 10.51 -4.56 -9.01
N PRO A 55 10.28 -5.88 -9.03
CA PRO A 55 11.10 -6.79 -8.24
C PRO A 55 12.57 -6.60 -8.64
N GLY A 56 13.37 -6.02 -7.74
CA GLY A 56 14.79 -5.76 -7.96
C GLY A 56 15.20 -4.32 -8.30
N SER A 57 14.30 -3.31 -8.27
CA SER A 57 14.70 -1.92 -8.53
C SER A 57 14.14 -0.94 -7.49
N ILE A 58 15.05 -0.28 -6.77
CA ILE A 58 14.76 0.84 -5.86
C ILE A 58 14.65 2.13 -6.68
N ILE A 59 13.44 2.54 -7.01
CA ILE A 59 13.19 3.87 -7.58
C ILE A 59 12.24 4.62 -6.64
N ALA A 60 12.81 5.17 -5.57
CA ALA A 60 12.15 6.19 -4.79
C ALA A 60 12.25 7.51 -5.58
N LYS A 61 11.14 7.92 -6.20
CA LYS A 61 10.99 9.29 -6.72
C LYS A 61 9.67 9.81 -6.17
N PHE A 62 9.77 10.59 -5.09
CA PHE A 62 8.76 11.56 -4.67
C PHE A 62 9.23 12.93 -5.14
#